data_AF-A0A0B3AAP2-F1
#
_entry.id   AF-A0A0B3AAP2-F1
#
_cell.length_a   1.000
_cell.length_b   1.000
_cell.length_c   1.000
_cell.angle_alpha   90.00
_cell.angle_beta   90.00
_cell.angle_gamma   90.00
#
_symmetry.space_group_name_H-M   'P 1'
#
loop_
_entity.id
_entity.type
_entity.pdbx_description
1 polymer ?
#
loop_
_entity_poly.entity_id
_entity_poly.type
_entity_poly.pdbx_seq_one_letter_code
_entity_poly.pdbx_strand_id
1 'polypeptide(L)'
;MTANVYIIDSSSLIELNKHNAMDVYVSVWKNISELIQNDRLIAPREVLNEIKDYDDSLAGWAKKQKKLFKAPTVKQVQIVQEILKNYPSLVDVSAKHSADPWVIALAIELARPKSCRMHRYCRNV
;
A
#
# COMPACT_ATOMS: atom_id res chain seq x y z
N MET A 1 -4.93 -21.47 8.08
CA MET A 1 -5.40 -20.91 6.79
C MET A 1 -4.55 -19.69 6.48
N THR A 2 -3.83 -19.67 5.36
CA THR A 2 -3.09 -18.47 4.93
C THR A 2 -4.10 -17.45 4.41
N ALA A 3 -4.30 -16.37 5.16
CA ALA A 3 -5.20 -15.29 4.75
C ALA A 3 -4.52 -14.45 3.65
N ASN A 4 -5.23 -14.19 2.55
CA ASN A 4 -4.73 -13.29 1.50
C ASN A 4 -4.59 -11.86 2.05
N VAL A 5 -3.48 -11.21 1.67
CA VAL A 5 -3.21 -9.78 1.87
C VAL A 5 -3.47 -9.06 0.56
N TYR A 6 -4.24 -7.98 0.62
CA TYR A 6 -4.60 -7.12 -0.48
C TYR A 6 -3.79 -5.83 -0.40
N ILE A 7 -3.36 -5.34 -1.56
CA ILE A 7 -2.71 -4.06 -1.70
C ILE A 7 -3.65 -3.17 -2.49
N ILE A 8 -3.97 -2.01 -1.94
CA ILE A 8 -4.92 -1.08 -2.54
C ILE A 8 -4.22 0.15 -3.10
N ASP A 9 -4.65 0.54 -4.30
CA ASP A 9 -4.20 1.73 -4.99
C ASP A 9 -5.08 2.96 -4.66
N SER A 10 -4.57 4.16 -4.91
CA SER A 10 -5.31 5.42 -4.71
C SER A 10 -6.57 5.47 -5.57
N SER A 11 -6.48 5.07 -6.85
CA SER A 11 -7.61 5.07 -7.78
C SER A 11 -8.79 4.23 -7.27
N SER A 12 -8.49 3.07 -6.66
CA SER A 12 -9.51 2.18 -6.09
C SER A 12 -10.22 2.81 -4.89
N LEU A 13 -9.49 3.50 -4.01
CA LEU A 13 -10.09 4.21 -2.86
C LEU A 13 -10.88 5.45 -3.29
N ILE A 14 -10.37 6.17 -4.30
CA ILE A 14 -11.04 7.34 -4.87
C ILE A 14 -12.37 6.92 -5.51
N GLU A 15 -12.36 5.88 -6.34
CA GLU A 15 -13.55 5.39 -7.03
C GLU A 15 -14.59 4.82 -6.05
N LEU A 16 -14.12 4.08 -5.04
CA LEU A 16 -14.96 3.64 -3.93
C LEU A 16 -15.68 4.83 -3.28
N ASN A 17 -14.97 5.90 -2.93
CA ASN A 17 -15.54 7.07 -2.28
C ASN A 17 -16.53 7.83 -3.16
N LYS A 18 -16.24 7.94 -4.46
CA LYS A 18 -17.15 8.59 -5.43
C LYS A 18 -18.50 7.91 -5.52
N HIS A 19 -18.52 6.58 -5.51
CA HIS A 19 -19.77 5.81 -5.70
C HIS A 19 -20.42 5.36 -4.40
N ASN A 20 -19.65 5.31 -3.31
CA ASN A 20 -20.10 4.80 -2.02
C ASN A 20 -19.76 5.79 -0.91
N ALA A 21 -20.57 6.85 -0.79
CA ALA A 21 -20.42 7.85 0.27
C ALA A 21 -20.36 7.18 1.66
N MET A 22 -19.41 7.62 2.50
CA MET A 22 -19.08 6.99 3.79
C MET A 22 -20.23 6.97 4.79
N ASP A 23 -21.11 7.97 4.73
CA ASP A 23 -22.29 8.13 5.59
C ASP A 23 -23.50 7.30 5.13
N VAL A 24 -23.58 6.99 3.83
CA VAL A 24 -24.65 6.16 3.25
C VAL A 24 -24.27 4.68 3.27
N TYR A 25 -23.07 4.33 2.84
CA TYR A 25 -22.61 2.94 2.65
C TYR A 25 -21.74 2.44 3.81
N VAL A 26 -22.23 2.65 5.04
CA VAL A 26 -21.47 2.39 6.29
C VAL A 26 -20.91 0.97 6.37
N SER A 27 -21.65 -0.04 5.90
CA SER A 27 -21.22 -1.45 5.96
C SER A 27 -19.98 -1.73 5.09
N VAL A 28 -19.88 -1.11 3.91
CA VAL A 28 -18.72 -1.26 3.01
C VAL A 28 -17.46 -0.72 3.67
N TRP A 29 -17.55 0.49 4.22
CA TRP A 29 -16.44 1.14 4.90
C TRP A 29 -16.04 0.46 6.21
N LYS A 30 -17.01 -0.14 6.91
CA LYS A 30 -16.76 -0.99 8.07
C LYS A 30 -15.97 -2.24 7.68
N ASN A 31 -16.39 -2.97 6.65
CA ASN A 31 -15.68 -4.17 6.17
C ASN A 31 -14.25 -3.84 5.71
N ILE A 32 -14.04 -2.72 5.04
CA ILE A 32 -12.70 -2.23 4.66
C ILE A 32 -11.87 -1.95 5.90
N SER A 33 -12.44 -1.26 6.89
CA SER A 33 -11.76 -0.98 8.14
C SER A 33 -11.38 -2.26 8.89
N GLU A 34 -12.24 -3.28 8.88
CA GLU A 34 -11.94 -4.60 9.46
C GLU A 34 -10.78 -5.30 8.72
N LEU A 35 -10.72 -5.23 7.39
CA LEU A 35 -9.57 -5.75 6.64
C LEU A 35 -8.27 -5.03 7.02
N ILE A 36 -8.32 -3.70 7.20
CA ILE A 36 -7.17 -2.89 7.63
C ILE A 36 -6.73 -3.29 9.04
N GLN A 37 -7.67 -3.43 9.99
CA GLN A 37 -7.34 -3.79 11.37
C GLN A 37 -6.69 -5.17 11.49
N ASN A 38 -7.10 -6.10 10.62
CA ASN A 38 -6.54 -7.45 10.51
C ASN A 38 -5.25 -7.52 9.69
N ASP A 39 -4.66 -6.39 9.28
CA ASP A 39 -3.46 -6.31 8.44
C ASP A 39 -3.61 -7.08 7.10
N ARG A 40 -4.85 -7.20 6.61
CA ARG A 40 -5.20 -7.85 5.34
C ARG A 40 -5.37 -6.86 4.19
N LEU A 41 -5.55 -5.58 4.46
CA LEU A 41 -5.56 -4.52 3.46
C LEU A 41 -4.49 -3.50 3.81
N ILE A 42 -3.53 -3.31 2.91
CA ILE A 42 -2.39 -2.41 3.09
C ILE A 42 -2.18 -1.55 1.83
N ALA A 43 -1.43 -0.46 1.97
CA ALA A 43 -1.02 0.39 0.87
C ALA A 43 0.37 1.00 1.18
N PRO A 44 1.17 1.35 0.16
CA PRO A 44 2.37 2.15 0.38
C PRO A 44 1.98 3.57 0.82
N ARG A 45 2.88 4.29 1.49
CA ARG A 45 2.65 5.66 1.97
C ARG A 45 2.32 6.63 0.85
N GLU A 46 2.83 6.36 -0.36
CA GLU A 46 2.63 7.18 -1.55
C GLU A 46 1.17 7.26 -1.97
N VAL A 47 0.38 6.20 -1.75
CA VAL A 47 -1.09 6.22 -1.95
C VAL A 47 -1.75 7.27 -1.06
N LEU A 48 -1.31 7.44 0.20
CA LEU A 48 -1.84 8.48 1.08
C LEU A 48 -1.49 9.88 0.57
N ASN A 49 -0.34 10.06 -0.07
CA ASN A 49 0.07 11.35 -0.61
C ASN A 49 -0.79 11.74 -1.83
N GLU A 50 -1.07 10.78 -2.73
CA GLU A 50 -1.99 11.02 -3.85
C GLU A 50 -3.41 11.32 -3.40
N ILE A 51 -3.93 10.59 -2.40
CA ILE A 51 -5.27 10.85 -1.85
C ILE A 51 -5.35 12.27 -1.27
N LYS A 52 -4.30 12.73 -0.57
CA LYS A 52 -4.25 14.09 0.00
C LYS A 52 -4.27 15.19 -1.06
N ASP A 53 -3.73 14.93 -2.24
CA ASP A 53 -3.73 15.88 -3.35
C ASP A 53 -5.08 15.87 -4.11
N TYR A 54 -5.91 14.84 -3.95
CA TYR A 54 -7.16 14.66 -4.69
C TYR A 54 -8.44 15.11 -3.95
N ASP A 55 -8.67 14.64 -2.71
CA ASP A 55 -9.94 14.85 -2.00
C ASP A 55 -9.75 14.99 -0.48
N ASP A 56 -10.15 16.13 0.08
CA ASP A 56 -9.99 16.46 1.50
C ASP A 56 -10.80 15.55 2.44
N SER A 57 -12.01 15.13 2.03
CA SER A 57 -12.89 14.27 2.82
C SER A 57 -12.30 12.86 2.94
N LEU A 58 -11.91 12.28 1.80
CA LEU A 58 -11.24 10.99 1.74
C LEU A 58 -9.89 11.03 2.46
N ALA A 59 -9.13 12.12 2.30
CA ALA A 59 -7.87 12.31 3.02
C ALA A 59 -8.07 12.36 4.53
N GLY A 60 -9.17 12.97 5.01
CA GLY A 60 -9.56 12.98 6.41
C GLY A 60 -9.79 11.58 6.98
N TRP A 61 -10.46 10.70 6.23
CA TRP A 61 -10.63 9.29 6.59
C TRP A 61 -9.31 8.51 6.51
N ALA A 62 -8.57 8.65 5.40
CA ALA A 62 -7.33 7.92 5.16
C ALA A 62 -6.28 8.20 6.25
N LYS A 63 -6.13 9.45 6.71
CA LYS A 63 -5.22 9.81 7.81
C LYS A 63 -5.53 9.08 9.12
N LYS A 64 -6.78 8.65 9.36
CA LYS A 64 -7.18 7.90 10.55
C LYS A 64 -6.77 6.42 10.47
N GLN A 65 -6.57 5.89 9.25
CA GLN A 65 -6.23 4.48 8.99
C GLN A 65 -4.73 4.21 9.11
N LYS A 66 -4.17 4.37 10.33
CA LYS A 66 -2.72 4.22 10.57
C LYS A 66 -2.13 2.86 10.17
N LYS A 67 -2.93 1.79 10.22
CA LYS A 67 -2.49 0.43 9.84
C LYS A 67 -2.47 0.19 8.33
N LEU A 68 -3.22 0.97 7.55
CA LEU A 68 -3.32 0.81 6.10
C LEU A 68 -1.98 1.16 5.43
N PHE A 69 -1.41 2.33 5.75
CA PHE A 69 -0.24 2.86 5.06
C PHE A 69 1.06 2.36 5.68
N LYS A 70 1.88 1.69 4.88
CA LYS A 70 3.19 1.17 5.28
C LYS A 70 4.30 2.11 4.77
N ALA A 71 5.29 2.34 5.62
CA ALA A 71 6.48 3.10 5.23
C ALA A 71 7.31 2.31 4.22
N PRO A 72 7.96 2.98 3.25
CA PRO A 72 8.77 2.30 2.25
C PRO A 72 9.98 1.61 2.90
N THR A 73 10.29 0.40 2.43
CA THR A 73 11.51 -0.32 2.83
C THR A 73 12.66 -0.03 1.87
N VAL A 74 13.90 -0.24 2.30
CA VAL A 74 15.09 -0.11 1.43
C VAL A 74 14.98 -1.01 0.19
N LYS A 75 14.40 -2.21 0.35
CA LYS A 75 14.18 -3.15 -0.75
C LYS A 75 13.12 -2.65 -1.72
N GLN A 76 12.02 -2.06 -1.23
CA GLN A 76 11.02 -1.43 -2.09
C GLN A 76 11.63 -0.29 -2.91
N VAL A 77 12.48 0.55 -2.32
CA VAL A 77 13.19 1.62 -3.04
C VAL A 77 14.01 1.06 -4.22
N GLN A 78 14.75 -0.03 -3.99
CA GLN A 78 15.54 -0.69 -5.05
C GLN A 78 14.64 -1.26 -6.15
N ILE A 79 13.53 -1.89 -5.79
CA ILE A 79 12.55 -2.43 -6.74
C ILE A 79 11.93 -1.29 -7.57
N VAL A 80 11.56 -0.18 -6.94
CA VAL A 80 11.02 1.01 -7.64
C VAL A 80 12.04 1.54 -8.64
N GLN A 81 13.31 1.67 -8.26
CA GLN A 81 14.36 2.10 -9.19
C GLN A 81 14.48 1.18 -10.41
N GLU A 82 14.39 -0.14 -10.21
CA GLU A 82 14.40 -1.12 -11.29
C GLU A 82 13.16 -1.01 -12.18
N ILE A 83 11.97 -0.86 -11.57
CA ILE A 83 10.71 -0.66 -12.29
C ILE A 83 10.81 0.59 -13.16
N LEU A 84 11.23 1.73 -12.62
CA LEU A 84 11.31 2.99 -13.36
C LEU A 84 12.37 2.97 -14.46
N LYS A 85 13.46 2.21 -14.26
CA LYS A 85 14.47 2.01 -15.30
C LYS A 85 13.89 1.22 -16.49
N ASN A 86 13.07 0.21 -16.23
CA ASN A 86 12.53 -0.67 -17.27
C ASN A 86 11.20 -0.16 -17.86
N TYR A 87 10.44 0.60 -17.08
CA TYR A 87 9.11 1.11 -17.39
C TYR A 87 9.03 2.62 -17.04
N PRO A 88 9.81 3.48 -17.69
CA PRO A 88 9.85 4.91 -17.37
C PRO A 88 8.50 5.62 -17.59
N SER A 89 7.64 5.10 -18.48
CA SER A 89 6.30 5.62 -18.73
C SER A 89 5.27 5.30 -17.64
N LEU A 90 5.65 4.54 -16.61
CA LEU A 90 4.78 4.22 -15.48
C LEU A 90 4.57 5.42 -14.54
N VAL A 91 5.43 6.43 -14.65
CA VAL A 91 5.28 7.68 -13.90
C VAL A 91 5.01 8.81 -14.85
N ASP A 92 4.03 9.64 -14.49
CA ASP A 92 3.85 10.93 -15.13
C ASP A 92 4.86 11.91 -14.52
N VAL A 93 5.75 12.46 -15.36
CA VAL A 93 6.78 13.42 -14.93
C VAL A 93 6.16 14.72 -14.39
N SER A 94 4.90 14.99 -14.73
CA SER A 94 4.14 16.13 -14.21
C SER A 94 3.41 15.82 -12.90
N ALA A 95 3.27 14.54 -12.53
CA ALA A 95 2.66 14.15 -11.27
C ALA A 95 3.64 14.33 -10.11
N LYS A 96 3.15 15.00 -9.06
CA LYS A 96 3.92 15.26 -7.84
C LYS A 96 4.22 13.99 -7.03
N HIS A 97 3.31 13.02 -7.10
CA HIS A 97 3.42 11.72 -6.47
C HIS A 97 2.96 10.67 -7.48
N SER A 98 3.65 9.53 -7.50
CA SER A 98 3.27 8.37 -8.30
C SER A 98 3.30 7.14 -7.42
N ALA A 99 2.14 6.63 -7.05
CA ALA A 99 1.98 5.48 -6.17
C ALA A 99 2.16 4.15 -6.91
N ASP A 100 1.87 4.09 -8.22
CA ASP A 100 1.88 2.83 -8.99
C ASP A 100 3.17 2.02 -8.83
N PRO A 101 4.39 2.60 -8.97
CA PRO A 101 5.62 1.84 -8.80
C PRO A 101 5.76 1.27 -7.37
N TRP A 102 5.25 1.99 -6.37
CA TRP A 102 5.32 1.60 -4.96
C TRP A 102 4.30 0.51 -4.62
N VAL A 103 3.11 0.55 -5.22
CA VAL A 103 2.09 -0.50 -5.10
C VAL A 103 2.67 -1.83 -5.63
N ILE A 104 3.30 -1.79 -6.80
CA ILE A 104 3.96 -2.96 -7.39
C ILE A 104 5.14 -3.43 -6.52
N ALA A 105 5.98 -2.51 -6.04
CA ALA A 105 7.12 -2.86 -5.21
C ALA A 105 6.72 -3.54 -3.88
N LEU A 106 5.65 -3.05 -3.25
CA LEU A 106 5.07 -3.66 -2.05
C LEU A 106 4.54 -5.07 -2.34
N ALA A 107 3.88 -5.26 -3.49
CA ALA A 107 3.38 -6.58 -3.92
C ALA A 107 4.51 -7.58 -4.14
N ILE A 108 5.57 -7.17 -4.85
CA ILE A 108 6.75 -8.00 -5.09
C ILE A 108 7.45 -8.36 -3.77
N GLU A 109 7.56 -7.42 -2.85
CA GLU A 109 8.20 -7.68 -1.56
C GLU A 109 7.42 -8.71 -0.73
N LEU A 110 6.09 -8.61 -0.68
CA LEU A 110 5.23 -9.55 0.05
C LEU A 110 5.13 -10.93 -0.59
N ALA A 111 5.14 -11.00 -1.92
CA ALA A 111 5.08 -12.26 -2.64
C ALA A 111 6.36 -13.09 -2.48
N ARG A 112 7.50 -12.46 -2.21
CA ARG A 112 8.77 -13.16 -1.98
C ARG A 112 8.81 -13.65 -0.52
N PRO A 113 8.86 -14.96 -0.25
CA PRO A 113 9.04 -15.44 1.11
C PRO A 113 10.32 -14.85 1.68
N LYS A 114 10.26 -14.34 2.93
CA LYS A 114 11.47 -13.94 3.64
C LYS A 114 12.38 -15.16 3.67
N SER A 115 13.49 -15.14 2.93
CA SER A 115 14.48 -16.19 3.07
C SER A 115 14.89 -16.19 4.53
N CYS A 116 14.50 -17.25 5.23
CA CYS A 116 14.87 -17.43 6.62
C CYS A 116 16.40 -17.55 6.62
N ARG A 117 17.12 -16.48 6.97
CA ARG A 117 18.55 -16.58 7.28
C ARG A 117 18.63 -17.38 8.57
N MET A 118 18.71 -18.71 8.46
CA MET A 118 19.21 -19.54 9.54
C MET A 118 20.62 -19.07 9.87
N HIS A 119 20.75 -18.18 10.85
CA HIS A 119 22.03 -17.94 11.50
C HIS A 119 22.31 -19.15 12.37
N ARG A 120 23.03 -20.13 11.79
CA ARG A 120 23.83 -21.08 12.55
C ARG A 120 24.83 -20.28 13.39
N TYR A 121 24.55 -20.15 14.68
CA TYR A 121 25.59 -19.95 15.69
C TYR A 121 25.09 -20.48 17.04
N CYS A 122 25.24 -21.79 17.25
CA CYS A 122 25.30 -22.37 18.59
C CYS A 122 26.75 -22.82 18.82
N ARG A 123 27.48 -21.94 19.50
CA ARG A 123 28.57 -22.15 20.47
C ARG A 123 29.42 -23.43 20.34
N ASN A 124 30.70 -23.21 20.06
CA ASN A 124 31.78 -23.92 20.76
C ASN A 124 31.68 -23.56 22.25
N VAL A 125 31.45 -24.53 23.14
CA VAL A 125 32.29 -24.98 24.28
C VAL A 125 31.70 -26.31 24.74
#